data_AF-A0A6V7IDD2-F1
#
_entry.id   AF-A0A6V7IDD2-F1
#
_cell.length_a   1.000
_cell.length_b   1.000
_cell.length_c   1.000
_cell.angle_alpha   90.00
_cell.angle_beta   90.00
_cell.angle_gamma   90.00
#
_symmetry.space_group_name_H-M   'P 1'
#
loop_
_entity.id
_entity.type
_entity.pdbx_description
1 polymer ?
#
loop_
_entity_poly.entity_id
_entity_poly.type
_entity_poly.pdbx_seq_one_letter_code
_entity_poly.pdbx_strand_id
1 'polypeptide(L)' 'TELGHGTFIRGLETTATYDPTTKEFVLNSPTRTSYKWWPGG' A
#
# COMPACT_ATOMS: atom_id res chain seq x y z
N THR A 1 6.39 -2.40 5.44
CA THR A 1 7.52 -2.27 4.50
C THR A 1 7.07 -2.61 3.10
N GLU A 2 7.52 -1.85 2.12
CA GLU A 2 7.36 -2.08 0.68
C GLU A 2 8.74 -2.31 0.06
N LEU A 3 8.78 -2.83 -1.17
CA LEU A 3 10.02 -3.02 -1.90
C LEU A 3 10.81 -1.71 -2.03
N GLY A 4 10.13 -0.59 -2.28
CA GLY A 4 10.75 0.74 -2.38
C GLY A 4 10.96 1.47 -1.04
N HIS A 5 10.25 1.07 0.03
CA HIS A 5 10.15 1.86 1.25
C HIS A 5 10.18 1.00 2.53
N GLY A 6 11.30 1.08 3.26
CA GLY A 6 11.47 0.48 4.59
C GLY A 6 11.40 1.51 5.71
N THR A 7 12.43 2.34 5.81
CA THR A 7 12.56 3.36 6.87
C THR A 7 11.69 4.59 6.62
N PHE A 8 11.57 5.03 5.37
CA PHE A 8 10.80 6.23 5.01
C PHE A 8 9.30 5.92 4.83
N ILE A 9 8.59 5.77 5.95
CA ILE A 9 7.18 5.37 5.96
C ILE A 9 6.25 6.37 5.24
N ARG A 10 6.58 7.66 5.24
CA ARG A 10 5.78 8.67 4.52
C ARG A 10 5.88 8.55 2.99
N GLY A 11 6.80 7.73 2.48
CA GLY A 11 6.96 7.43 1.06
C GLY A 11 6.16 6.24 0.56
N LEU A 12 5.45 5.52 1.44
CA LEU A 12 4.68 4.33 1.03
C LEU A 12 3.72 4.66 -0.11
N GLU A 13 3.73 3.80 -1.12
CA GLU A 13 3.03 4.01 -2.38
C GLU A 13 1.68 3.29 -2.42
N THR A 14 1.45 2.26 -1.59
CA THR A 14 0.14 1.60 -1.50
C THR A 14 -0.93 2.58 -1.08
N THR A 15 -2.02 2.65 -1.84
CA THR A 15 -3.14 3.55 -1.57
C THR A 15 -4.33 2.79 -0.99
N ALA A 16 -5.09 3.44 -0.11
CA ALA A 16 -6.39 2.96 0.37
C ALA A 16 -7.44 4.05 0.10
N THR A 17 -8.31 3.84 -0.88
CA THR A 17 -9.35 4.81 -1.26
C THR A 17 -10.70 4.31 -0.79
N TYR A 18 -11.44 5.13 -0.04
CA TYR A 18 -12.79 4.77 0.38
C TYR A 18 -13.79 4.87 -0.77
N ASP A 19 -14.53 3.78 -1.03
CA ASP A 19 -15.65 3.73 -1.96
C ASP A 19 -16.97 3.86 -1.17
N PRO A 20 -17.70 5.00 -1.26
CA PRO A 20 -18.95 5.21 -0.54
C PRO A 20 -20.12 4.36 -1.07
N THR A 21 -20.03 3.81 -2.29
CA THR A 21 -21.10 3.00 -2.89
C THR A 21 -21.13 1.62 -2.25
N THR A 22 -19.98 0.97 -2.13
CA THR A 22 -19.87 -0.34 -1.47
C THR A 22 -19.61 -0.23 0.03
N LYS A 23 -19.22 0.97 0.49
CA LYS A 23 -18.79 1.28 1.86
C LYS A 23 -17.52 0.52 2.25
N GLU A 24 -16.61 0.34 1.30
CA GLU A 24 -15.37 -0.41 1.47
C GLU A 24 -14.14 0.45 1.18
N PHE A 25 -12.95 -0.06 1.51
CA PHE A 25 -11.69 0.52 1.07
C PHE A 25 -11.10 -0.30 -0.07
N VAL A 26 -10.81 0.38 -1.17
CA VAL A 26 -10.09 -0.20 -2.30
C VAL A 26 -8.59 -0.04 -2.04
N LEU A 27 -7.91 -1.18 -1.82
CA LEU A 27 -6.46 -1.23 -1.68
C LEU A 27 -5.83 -1.44 -3.06
N ASN A 28 -4.85 -0.60 -3.41
CA ASN A 28 -4.15 -0.69 -4.68
C ASN A 28 -2.63 -0.54 -4.53
N SER A 29 -1.90 -1.35 -5.28
CA SER A 29 -0.44 -1.30 -5.44
C SER A 29 -0.11 -0.80 -6.85
N PRO A 30 0.03 0.52 -7.04
CA PRO A 30 0.09 1.13 -8.37
C PRO A 30 1.39 0.82 -9.13
N THR A 31 2.47 0.52 -8.41
CA THR A 31 3.81 0.31 -8.97
C THR A 31 4.41 -0.98 -8.45
N ARG A 32 5.44 -1.51 -9.13
CA ARG A 32 6.17 -2.68 -8.63
C ARG A 32 6.89 -2.40 -7.30
N THR A 33 7.30 -1.16 -7.07
CA THR A 33 7.98 -0.74 -5.83
C THR A 33 7.04 -0.66 -4.64
N SER A 34 5.72 -0.53 -4.85
CA SER A 34 4.72 -0.53 -3.79
C SER A 34 4.38 -1.92 -3.25
N TYR A 35 4.90 -3.00 -3.85
CA TYR A 35 4.62 -4.36 -3.39
C TYR A 35 5.12 -4.57 -1.96
N LYS A 36 4.31 -5.19 -1.11
CA LYS A 36 4.66 -5.46 0.29
C LYS A 36 5.82 -6.45 0.36
N TRP A 37 6.86 -6.09 1.10
CA TRP A 37 8.09 -6.86 1.17
C TRP A 37 8.58 -6.89 2.62
N TRP A 38 9.09 -8.04 3.06
CA TRP A 38 9.39 -8.36 4.47
C TRP A 38 8.24 -8.45 5.50
N PRO A 39 6.95 -8.65 5.16
CA PRO A 39 5.99 -8.99 6.20
C PRO A 39 6.29 -10.39 6.75
N GLY A 40 6.62 -10.48 8.05
CA GLY A 40 6.64 -11.74 8.79
C GLY A 40 5.21 -12.17 9.14
N GLY A 41 4.98 -13.49 9.16
CA GLY A 41 3.66 -14.11 9.36
C GLY A 41 3.04 -13.82 10.72
#